data_AF-A0A5C5SB35-F1
#
_entry.id   AF-A0A5C5SB35-F1
#
_cell.length_a   1.000
_cell.length_b   1.000
_cell.length_c   1.000
_cell.angle_alpha   90.00
_cell.angle_beta   90.00
_cell.angle_gamma   90.00
#
_symmetry.space_group_name_H-M   'P 1'
#
loop_
_entity.id
_entity.type
_entity.pdbx_description
1 polymer ?
#
loop_
_entity_poly.entity_id
_entity_poly.type
_entity_poly.pdbx_seq_one_letter_code
_entity_poly.pdbx_strand_id
1 'polypeptide(L)'
;MAPQVFKFGRVLVVAAMATAYCGQVAAETDWSTDAIGGGGGNRVAARCDPGQYLVGVSGRVGDDMDAIAPICARAPSGGARSDIVRKAGFGGSGGNAREILCPESAPFVRKLEVYAEGARTVVVNTIYADCGPLTGAMPRPVAGYNASLSMGGPLYSSPSLLPVIIPGNSSRVRSAVTCPSHMIPVGVQGRAGAMVDALGLICGEIAPAPPAKPKLLSKGLGKQPLPPPEAHETCAKAHDARKKQMSAELIAALEQRCRKAVAEQRQLREQQADKPKLLSKGLGKQPLPPPEAHETCAKAHAAREKQMSAGLIAALEQQCRKAVAEQR
;
A
#
# COMPACT_ATOMS: atom_id res chain seq x y z
N MET A 1 39.36 72.19 34.44
CA MET A 1 39.26 71.09 33.45
C MET A 1 39.36 69.79 34.21
N ALA A 2 38.25 69.08 34.42
CA ALA A 2 38.17 67.87 35.22
C ALA A 2 37.82 66.66 34.33
N PRO A 3 38.52 65.52 34.43
CA PRO A 3 38.23 64.36 33.61
C PRO A 3 37.09 63.53 34.21
N GLN A 4 36.16 63.13 33.34
CA GLN A 4 35.01 62.27 33.64
C GLN A 4 35.46 60.81 33.78
N VAL A 5 35.13 60.21 34.92
CA VAL A 5 35.43 58.80 35.25
C VAL A 5 34.25 57.93 34.80
N PHE A 6 34.44 57.16 33.73
CA PHE A 6 33.46 56.17 33.28
C PHE A 6 33.57 54.89 34.12
N LYS A 7 32.49 54.57 34.85
CA LYS A 7 32.34 53.35 35.65
C LYS A 7 31.99 52.17 34.72
N PHE A 8 32.89 51.20 34.62
CA PHE A 8 32.62 49.91 33.98
C PHE A 8 31.79 49.03 34.92
N GLY A 9 30.51 48.87 34.58
CA GLY A 9 29.62 47.88 35.19
C GLY A 9 30.03 46.46 34.79
N ARG A 10 30.28 45.61 35.77
CA ARG A 10 30.53 44.17 35.60
C ARG A 10 29.25 43.49 35.09
N VAL A 11 29.17 43.26 33.78
CA VAL A 11 28.15 42.39 33.19
C VAL A 11 28.60 40.94 33.35
N LEU A 12 27.94 40.23 34.25
CA LEU A 12 28.15 38.82 34.53
C LEU A 12 27.44 38.01 33.42
N VAL A 13 28.17 37.62 32.39
CA VAL A 13 27.66 36.77 31.30
C VAL A 13 27.53 35.35 31.82
N VAL A 14 26.32 34.96 32.20
CA VAL A 14 25.97 33.57 32.51
C VAL A 14 25.86 32.82 31.18
N ALA A 15 26.93 32.11 30.80
CA ALA A 15 26.93 31.20 29.67
C ALA A 15 26.09 29.95 30.03
N ALA A 16 24.79 30.02 29.73
CA ALA A 16 23.92 28.86 29.77
C ALA A 16 24.35 27.89 28.64
N MET A 17 25.11 26.86 29.00
CA MET A 17 25.36 25.72 28.12
C MET A 17 24.02 25.01 27.87
N ALA A 18 23.32 25.41 26.81
CA ALA A 18 22.26 24.62 26.23
C ALA A 18 22.89 23.37 25.63
N THR A 19 22.98 22.31 26.43
CA THR A 19 23.25 20.95 25.96
C THR A 19 22.12 20.57 25.01
N ALA A 20 22.34 20.86 23.72
CA ALA A 20 21.53 20.34 22.65
C ALA A 20 21.68 18.82 22.68
N TYR A 21 20.72 18.15 23.33
CA TYR A 21 20.48 16.73 23.14
C TYR A 21 20.10 16.56 21.66
N CYS A 22 21.10 16.39 20.82
CA CYS A 22 20.92 15.83 19.48
C CYS A 22 20.40 14.42 19.71
N GLY A 23 19.07 14.27 19.66
CA GLY A 23 18.43 12.96 19.69
C GLY A 23 19.05 12.11 18.61
N GLN A 24 19.73 11.04 19.01
CA GLN A 24 20.29 10.06 18.09
C GLN A 24 19.10 9.40 17.39
N VAL A 25 18.83 9.84 16.17
CA VAL A 25 18.00 9.07 15.26
C VAL A 25 18.84 7.84 14.93
N ALA A 26 18.49 6.69 15.50
CA ALA A 26 19.09 5.43 15.10
C ALA A 26 18.86 5.30 13.59
N ALA A 27 19.94 5.43 12.82
CA ALA A 27 19.89 5.16 11.40
C ALA A 27 19.61 3.67 11.26
N GLU A 28 18.40 3.33 10.82
CA GLU A 28 18.04 1.96 10.51
C GLU A 28 18.99 1.50 9.39
N THR A 29 19.82 0.49 9.68
CA THR A 29 20.81 0.00 8.72
C THR A 29 20.09 -0.79 7.64
N ASP A 30 19.76 -0.09 6.56
CA ASP A 30 19.16 -0.69 5.39
C ASP A 30 20.20 -1.49 4.62
N TRP A 31 19.79 -2.65 4.13
CA TRP A 31 20.55 -3.44 3.18
C TRP A 31 19.80 -3.49 1.85
N SER A 32 20.48 -3.22 0.74
CA SER A 32 19.87 -3.29 -0.60
C SER A 32 20.38 -4.53 -1.32
N THR A 33 19.48 -5.29 -1.95
CA THR A 33 19.88 -6.36 -2.88
C THR A 33 20.56 -5.76 -4.10
N ASP A 34 21.24 -6.58 -4.89
CA ASP A 34 21.53 -6.21 -6.27
C ASP A 34 20.22 -5.95 -7.04
N ALA A 35 20.28 -5.02 -8.00
CA ALA A 35 19.17 -4.76 -8.91
C ALA A 35 19.32 -5.64 -10.16
N ILE A 36 18.26 -6.35 -10.52
CA ILE A 36 18.20 -7.24 -11.69
C ILE A 36 17.61 -6.48 -12.87
N GLY A 37 18.36 -6.41 -13.97
CA GLY A 37 17.95 -5.72 -15.18
C GLY A 37 19.13 -5.11 -15.93
N GLY A 38 18.89 -4.06 -16.70
CA GLY A 38 19.89 -3.37 -17.49
C GLY A 38 20.56 -2.18 -16.82
N GLY A 39 21.50 -1.59 -17.57
CA GLY A 39 22.31 -0.45 -17.15
C GLY A 39 21.72 0.92 -17.49
N GLY A 40 20.46 1.01 -17.90
CA GLY A 40 19.80 2.29 -18.22
C GLY A 40 19.29 3.05 -16.99
N GLY A 41 18.69 4.22 -17.22
CA GLY A 41 18.00 5.00 -16.19
C GLY A 41 18.86 5.59 -15.07
N ASN A 42 18.19 6.29 -14.15
CA ASN A 42 18.78 6.83 -12.92
C ASN A 42 18.56 5.88 -11.74
N ARG A 43 19.45 5.90 -10.74
CA ARG A 43 19.24 5.16 -9.50
C ARG A 43 18.02 5.73 -8.76
N VAL A 44 17.15 4.83 -8.31
CA VAL A 44 15.90 5.16 -7.63
C VAL A 44 15.67 4.22 -6.45
N ALA A 45 15.01 4.72 -5.43
CA ALA A 45 14.65 3.96 -4.25
C ALA A 45 13.34 4.49 -3.67
N ALA A 46 12.48 3.58 -3.23
CA ALA A 46 11.25 3.90 -2.54
C ALA A 46 11.13 2.98 -1.32
N ARG A 47 11.35 3.55 -0.14
CA ARG A 47 11.22 2.87 1.15
C ARG A 47 9.80 3.06 1.71
N CYS A 48 9.29 2.05 2.39
CA CYS A 48 8.15 2.15 3.28
C CYS A 48 8.48 3.04 4.49
N ASP A 49 7.46 3.65 5.10
CA ASP A 49 7.68 4.50 6.28
C ASP A 49 8.09 3.64 7.49
N PRO A 50 8.75 4.20 8.53
CA PRO A 50 9.14 3.43 9.71
C PRO A 50 7.97 2.64 10.34
N GLY A 51 8.21 1.36 10.61
CA GLY A 51 7.20 0.41 11.09
C GLY A 51 6.23 -0.12 10.02
N GLN A 52 6.50 0.16 8.74
CA GLN A 52 5.82 -0.45 7.60
C GLN A 52 6.74 -1.41 6.84
N TYR A 53 6.13 -2.32 6.09
CA TYR A 53 6.81 -3.31 5.26
C TYR A 53 6.12 -3.49 3.91
N LEU A 54 6.81 -4.13 2.97
CA LEU A 54 6.33 -4.35 1.61
C LEU A 54 5.25 -5.46 1.58
N VAL A 55 4.05 -5.12 1.13
CA VAL A 55 2.90 -6.05 1.00
C VAL A 55 2.48 -6.28 -0.44
N GLY A 56 3.09 -5.58 -1.37
CA GLY A 56 2.77 -5.63 -2.78
C GLY A 56 3.52 -4.55 -3.55
N VAL A 57 3.23 -4.48 -4.84
CA VAL A 57 3.75 -3.45 -5.73
C VAL A 57 2.65 -3.03 -6.69
N SER A 58 2.58 -1.72 -6.96
CA SER A 58 1.81 -1.19 -8.07
C SER A 58 2.76 -0.76 -9.18
N GLY A 59 2.25 -0.66 -10.40
CA GLY A 59 3.08 -0.29 -11.53
C GLY A 59 2.25 0.06 -12.75
N ARG A 60 2.95 0.34 -13.83
CA ARG A 60 2.38 0.48 -15.17
C ARG A 60 3.07 -0.49 -16.10
N VAL A 61 2.26 -1.21 -16.88
CA VAL A 61 2.72 -2.31 -17.72
C VAL A 61 2.18 -2.14 -19.13
N GLY A 62 3.10 -2.01 -20.08
CA GLY A 62 2.86 -2.09 -21.51
C GLY A 62 3.40 -3.41 -22.05
N ASP A 63 4.34 -3.30 -22.99
CA ASP A 63 5.16 -4.42 -23.45
C ASP A 63 6.23 -4.80 -22.39
N ASP A 64 6.77 -3.79 -21.71
CA ASP A 64 7.66 -3.90 -20.56
C ASP A 64 7.06 -3.19 -19.33
N MET A 65 7.77 -3.19 -18.20
CA MET A 65 7.41 -2.38 -17.03
C MET A 65 7.78 -0.91 -17.25
N ASP A 66 6.78 -0.07 -17.47
CA ASP A 66 6.95 1.38 -17.60
C ASP A 66 7.26 2.05 -16.25
N ALA A 67 6.58 1.62 -15.18
CA ALA A 67 6.75 2.18 -13.84
C ALA A 67 6.46 1.18 -12.72
N ILE A 68 7.01 1.44 -11.54
CA ILE A 68 6.79 0.63 -10.33
C ILE A 68 6.81 1.48 -9.06
N ALA A 69 5.99 1.09 -8.08
CA ALA A 69 5.92 1.69 -6.76
C ALA A 69 5.69 0.60 -5.70
N PRO A 70 6.28 0.73 -4.49
CA PRO A 70 5.99 -0.19 -3.40
C PRO A 70 4.61 0.10 -2.80
N ILE A 71 3.95 -0.97 -2.36
CA ILE A 71 2.75 -0.90 -1.52
C ILE A 71 3.15 -1.38 -0.15
N CYS A 72 2.95 -0.50 0.83
CA CYS A 72 3.40 -0.68 2.18
C CYS A 72 2.20 -0.90 3.11
N ALA A 73 2.40 -1.66 4.18
CA ALA A 73 1.42 -1.76 5.26
C ALA A 73 2.14 -1.78 6.60
N ARG A 74 1.41 -1.42 7.67
CA ARG A 74 1.89 -1.53 9.04
C ARG A 74 1.72 -2.96 9.56
N ALA A 75 2.66 -3.39 10.40
CA ALA A 75 2.57 -4.64 11.16
C ALA A 75 1.88 -4.38 12.51
N PRO A 76 0.58 -4.66 12.67
CA PRO A 76 0.00 -4.76 14.00
C PRO A 76 0.56 -5.99 14.72
N SER A 77 0.46 -5.97 16.04
CA SER A 77 0.93 -7.02 16.96
C SER A 77 0.34 -8.42 16.73
N GLY A 78 -0.61 -8.58 15.80
CA GLY A 78 -1.29 -9.84 15.49
C GLY A 78 -1.01 -10.42 14.09
N GLY A 79 -0.06 -9.87 13.33
CA GLY A 79 0.38 -10.43 12.03
C GLY A 79 -0.53 -10.19 10.83
N ALA A 80 -1.79 -9.75 11.02
CA ALA A 80 -2.62 -9.23 9.93
C ALA A 80 -2.05 -7.89 9.43
N ARG A 81 -2.14 -7.52 8.15
CA ARG A 81 -1.71 -6.18 7.72
C ARG A 81 -2.75 -5.10 8.07
N SER A 82 -2.30 -3.88 8.34
CA SER A 82 -3.18 -2.70 8.47
C SER A 82 -2.60 -1.49 7.73
N ASP A 83 -3.41 -0.46 7.48
CA ASP A 83 -2.96 0.82 6.91
C ASP A 83 -2.19 0.67 5.59
N ILE A 84 -2.83 0.10 4.55
CA ILE A 84 -2.20 -0.05 3.23
C ILE A 84 -1.97 1.34 2.62
N VAL A 85 -0.70 1.66 2.35
CA VAL A 85 -0.25 2.92 1.74
C VAL A 85 0.47 2.62 0.43
N ARG A 86 0.03 3.29 -0.64
CA ARG A 86 0.71 3.28 -1.93
C ARG A 86 1.72 4.42 -1.95
N LYS A 87 2.99 4.11 -2.18
CA LYS A 87 4.03 5.15 -2.26
C LYS A 87 4.10 5.69 -3.69
N ALA A 88 4.83 6.79 -3.85
CA ALA A 88 5.18 7.28 -5.18
C ALA A 88 6.08 6.24 -5.87
N GLY A 89 5.85 6.05 -7.17
CA GLY A 89 6.64 5.17 -8.01
C GLY A 89 7.73 5.90 -8.80
N PHE A 90 8.51 5.13 -9.53
CA PHE A 90 9.50 5.58 -10.49
C PHE A 90 9.29 4.89 -11.85
N GLY A 91 9.73 5.55 -12.92
CA GLY A 91 9.48 5.14 -14.30
C GLY A 91 8.64 6.15 -15.09
N GLY A 92 8.15 5.74 -16.26
CA GLY A 92 7.38 6.57 -17.17
C GLY A 92 5.85 6.47 -17.02
N SER A 93 5.13 7.22 -17.87
CA SER A 93 3.67 7.26 -17.90
C SER A 93 3.03 6.24 -18.85
N GLY A 94 3.84 5.40 -19.52
CA GLY A 94 3.38 4.38 -20.47
C GLY A 94 2.54 3.27 -19.83
N GLY A 95 2.03 2.35 -20.65
CA GLY A 95 1.34 1.15 -20.18
C GLY A 95 0.03 1.40 -19.42
N ASN A 96 -0.50 0.32 -18.84
CA ASN A 96 -1.72 0.32 -18.02
C ASN A 96 -1.38 0.11 -16.55
N ALA A 97 -2.08 0.81 -15.66
CA ALA A 97 -1.91 0.64 -14.22
C ALA A 97 -2.28 -0.79 -13.80
N ARG A 98 -1.39 -1.43 -13.03
CA ARG A 98 -1.59 -2.75 -12.44
C ARG A 98 -1.08 -2.76 -11.01
N GLU A 99 -1.59 -3.69 -10.22
CA GLU A 99 -1.20 -3.88 -8.83
C GLU A 99 -1.21 -5.36 -8.52
N ILE A 100 -0.18 -5.81 -7.81
CA ILE A 100 -0.16 -7.09 -7.13
C ILE A 100 -0.05 -6.84 -5.64
N LEU A 101 -1.00 -7.41 -4.91
CA LEU A 101 -1.11 -7.26 -3.48
C LEU A 101 -1.18 -8.65 -2.86
N CYS A 102 -0.29 -8.93 -1.92
CA CYS A 102 -0.26 -10.22 -1.26
C CYS A 102 -1.63 -10.53 -0.58
N PRO A 103 -2.09 -11.79 -0.56
CA PRO A 103 -3.36 -12.14 0.08
C PRO A 103 -3.29 -12.00 1.60
N GLU A 104 -4.43 -11.88 2.29
CA GLU A 104 -4.45 -11.72 3.75
C GLU A 104 -3.87 -12.93 4.52
N SER A 105 -3.95 -14.13 3.94
CA SER A 105 -3.35 -15.35 4.51
C SER A 105 -1.82 -15.37 4.45
N ALA A 106 -1.22 -14.54 3.60
CA ALA A 106 0.21 -14.43 3.39
C ALA A 106 0.54 -12.96 3.06
N PRO A 107 0.39 -12.01 4.01
CA PRO A 107 0.26 -10.58 3.70
C PRO A 107 1.57 -9.89 3.35
N PHE A 108 2.67 -10.61 3.24
CA PHE A 108 4.03 -10.07 3.18
C PHE A 108 4.78 -10.53 1.91
N VAL A 109 5.47 -9.61 1.22
CA VAL A 109 6.36 -9.94 0.09
C VAL A 109 7.68 -10.49 0.62
N ARG A 110 8.01 -11.74 0.28
CA ARG A 110 9.25 -12.40 0.71
C ARG A 110 10.39 -12.27 -0.30
N LYS A 111 10.02 -12.36 -1.57
CA LYS A 111 10.93 -12.50 -2.70
C LYS A 111 10.30 -11.85 -3.92
N LEU A 112 11.12 -11.22 -4.75
CA LEU A 112 10.73 -10.87 -6.11
C LEU A 112 11.54 -11.72 -7.09
N GLU A 113 10.90 -12.40 -8.03
CA GLU A 113 11.57 -12.88 -9.24
C GLU A 113 11.44 -11.80 -10.32
N VAL A 114 12.56 -11.33 -10.82
CA VAL A 114 12.63 -10.27 -11.82
C VAL A 114 13.09 -10.87 -13.13
N TYR A 115 12.33 -10.59 -14.18
CA TYR A 115 12.63 -10.95 -15.55
C TYR A 115 12.85 -9.66 -16.34
N ALA A 116 14.03 -9.54 -16.91
CA ALA A 116 14.40 -8.41 -17.74
C ALA A 116 14.87 -8.90 -19.11
N GLU A 117 14.49 -8.18 -20.15
CA GLU A 117 14.90 -8.51 -21.51
C GLU A 117 15.09 -7.27 -22.40
N GLY A 118 15.72 -7.48 -23.56
CA GLY A 118 15.80 -6.48 -24.62
C GLY A 118 16.96 -6.69 -25.58
N ALA A 119 16.83 -6.18 -26.80
CA ALA A 119 17.86 -6.29 -27.85
C ALA A 119 18.88 -5.15 -27.81
N ARG A 120 18.45 -3.94 -27.43
CA ARG A 120 19.30 -2.74 -27.33
C ARG A 120 19.44 -2.24 -25.90
N THR A 121 18.37 -2.36 -25.12
CA THR A 121 18.30 -1.96 -23.72
C THR A 121 17.60 -3.05 -22.95
N VAL A 122 18.25 -3.61 -21.94
CA VAL A 122 17.62 -4.58 -21.04
C VAL A 122 16.77 -3.80 -20.04
N VAL A 123 15.46 -4.05 -20.05
CA VAL A 123 14.50 -3.46 -19.12
C VAL A 123 13.71 -4.56 -18.43
N VAL A 124 13.15 -4.26 -17.27
CA VAL A 124 12.29 -5.20 -16.54
C VAL A 124 11.00 -5.39 -17.34
N ASN A 125 10.73 -6.63 -17.76
CA ASN A 125 9.48 -6.98 -18.44
C ASN A 125 8.44 -7.45 -17.41
N THR A 126 8.81 -8.47 -16.61
CA THR A 126 7.87 -9.15 -15.72
C THR A 126 8.47 -9.34 -14.33
N ILE A 127 7.63 -9.20 -13.30
CA ILE A 127 7.97 -9.54 -11.93
C ILE A 127 6.98 -10.54 -11.36
N TYR A 128 7.47 -11.41 -10.47
CA TYR A 128 6.67 -12.31 -9.64
C TYR A 128 6.95 -12.00 -8.18
N ALA A 129 5.92 -11.65 -7.41
CA ALA A 129 6.03 -11.51 -5.97
C ALA A 129 5.59 -12.81 -5.30
N ASP A 130 6.49 -13.40 -4.52
CA ASP A 130 6.16 -14.52 -3.65
C ASP A 130 5.78 -14.00 -2.27
N CYS A 131 4.55 -14.31 -1.87
CA CYS A 131 3.98 -13.87 -0.60
C CYS A 131 4.12 -14.93 0.50
N GLY A 132 4.15 -14.52 1.77
CA GLY A 132 4.16 -15.42 2.92
C GLY A 132 3.64 -14.80 4.23
N PRO A 133 3.58 -15.58 5.32
CA PRO A 133 3.19 -15.08 6.64
C PRO A 133 4.29 -14.21 7.28
N LEU A 134 3.91 -13.32 8.20
CA LEU A 134 4.82 -12.42 8.94
C LEU A 134 5.51 -13.10 10.14
N THR A 135 5.04 -14.27 10.58
CA THR A 135 5.47 -14.88 11.85
C THR A 135 6.71 -15.79 11.71
N GLY A 136 7.62 -15.68 12.69
CA GLY A 136 8.80 -16.55 12.87
C GLY A 136 10.10 -15.99 12.28
N ALA A 137 11.25 -16.49 12.73
CA ALA A 137 12.50 -16.37 11.96
C ALA A 137 12.18 -16.85 10.54
N MET A 138 12.45 -16.02 9.51
CA MET A 138 11.95 -16.17 8.13
C MET A 138 11.63 -17.63 7.82
N PRO A 139 10.36 -18.06 7.97
CA PRO A 139 10.06 -19.48 7.89
C PRO A 139 10.46 -19.96 6.51
N ARG A 140 11.15 -21.11 6.44
CA ARG A 140 11.40 -21.81 5.16
C ARG A 140 10.11 -21.78 4.32
N PRO A 141 10.18 -21.65 2.99
CA PRO A 141 9.02 -21.67 2.11
C PRO A 141 8.05 -22.77 2.58
N VAL A 142 6.88 -22.38 3.10
CA VAL A 142 5.92 -23.36 3.59
C VAL A 142 5.18 -23.84 2.34
N ALA A 143 5.37 -25.10 1.96
CA ALA A 143 4.69 -25.70 0.83
C ALA A 143 3.17 -25.44 0.97
N GLY A 144 2.56 -24.83 -0.05
CA GLY A 144 1.14 -24.48 -0.06
C GLY A 144 0.79 -23.03 0.33
N TYR A 145 1.73 -22.22 0.82
CA TYR A 145 1.47 -20.80 1.19
C TYR A 145 2.05 -19.76 0.22
N ASN A 146 2.73 -20.22 -0.85
CA ASN A 146 3.30 -19.31 -1.83
C ASN A 146 2.21 -18.85 -2.80
N ALA A 147 1.61 -17.70 -2.52
CA ALA A 147 0.89 -16.96 -3.54
C ALA A 147 1.95 -16.25 -4.40
N SER A 148 2.18 -16.77 -5.60
CA SER A 148 3.00 -16.09 -6.61
C SER A 148 2.08 -15.22 -7.45
N LEU A 149 2.32 -13.91 -7.42
CA LEU A 149 1.53 -12.93 -8.15
C LEU A 149 2.42 -12.30 -9.21
N SER A 150 1.97 -12.27 -10.46
CA SER A 150 2.75 -11.71 -11.56
C SER A 150 2.21 -10.38 -12.05
N MET A 151 3.14 -9.52 -12.48
CA MET A 151 2.86 -8.28 -13.19
C MET A 151 3.92 -8.10 -14.27
N GLY A 152 3.50 -8.03 -15.54
CA GLY A 152 4.41 -7.89 -16.67
C GLY A 152 3.71 -7.96 -18.00
N GLY A 153 4.44 -7.61 -19.06
CA GLY A 153 3.99 -7.72 -20.43
C GLY A 153 3.98 -9.17 -20.93
N PRO A 154 3.54 -9.44 -22.17
CA PRO A 154 3.72 -10.75 -22.77
C PRO A 154 5.22 -11.08 -22.83
N LEU A 155 5.60 -12.27 -22.36
CA LEU A 155 6.96 -12.75 -22.58
C LEU A 155 7.14 -12.98 -24.08
N TYR A 156 8.16 -12.38 -24.67
CA TYR A 156 8.51 -12.64 -26.08
C TYR A 156 8.95 -14.10 -26.23
N SER A 157 8.00 -14.97 -26.52
CA SER A 157 8.27 -16.33 -26.95
C SER A 157 8.75 -16.20 -28.39
N SER A 158 10.05 -16.19 -28.67
CA SER A 158 10.48 -16.28 -30.07
C SER A 158 10.06 -17.68 -30.54
N PRO A 159 9.07 -17.83 -31.44
CA PRO A 159 8.74 -19.13 -31.97
C PRO A 159 9.84 -19.45 -32.98
N SER A 160 10.96 -19.97 -32.49
CA SER A 160 12.09 -20.39 -33.31
C SER A 160 11.73 -21.70 -34.01
N LEU A 161 10.77 -21.66 -34.93
CA LEU A 161 10.49 -22.73 -35.89
C LEU A 161 11.36 -22.60 -37.15
N LEU A 162 12.08 -21.49 -37.31
CA LEU A 162 13.06 -21.32 -38.38
C LEU A 162 14.40 -20.87 -37.78
N PRO A 163 15.52 -21.53 -38.12
CA PRO A 163 16.87 -21.11 -37.72
C PRO A 163 17.31 -19.88 -38.51
N VAL A 164 16.55 -18.77 -38.42
CA VAL A 164 16.98 -17.50 -38.97
C VAL A 164 18.00 -16.92 -38.00
N ILE A 165 19.27 -17.00 -38.40
CA ILE A 165 20.40 -16.37 -37.73
C ILE A 165 20.25 -14.86 -37.89
N ILE A 166 19.37 -14.23 -37.10
CA ILE A 166 19.38 -12.77 -36.94
C ILE A 166 20.41 -12.47 -35.84
N PRO A 167 21.55 -11.83 -36.15
CA PRO A 167 22.54 -11.43 -35.16
C PRO A 167 21.98 -10.28 -34.32
N GLY A 168 21.16 -10.64 -33.34
CA GLY A 168 20.65 -9.75 -32.32
C GLY A 168 20.43 -10.58 -31.07
N ASN A 169 21.47 -10.71 -30.24
CA ASN A 169 21.36 -11.38 -28.95
C ASN A 169 20.43 -10.57 -28.06
N SER A 170 19.15 -10.93 -28.02
CA SER A 170 18.26 -10.47 -26.98
C SER A 170 18.81 -10.97 -25.65
N SER A 171 19.28 -10.04 -24.82
CA SER A 171 19.78 -10.38 -23.51
C SER A 171 18.58 -10.63 -22.62
N ARG A 172 18.52 -11.81 -22.00
CA ARG A 172 17.49 -12.19 -21.04
C ARG A 172 18.14 -12.46 -19.70
N VAL A 173 17.66 -11.80 -18.67
CA VAL A 173 18.11 -11.98 -17.29
C VAL A 173 16.90 -12.35 -16.46
N ARG A 174 17.00 -13.48 -15.75
CA ARG A 174 16.03 -13.89 -14.74
C ARG A 174 16.79 -14.11 -13.45
N SER A 175 16.37 -13.47 -12.37
CA SER A 175 16.94 -13.74 -11.05
C SER A 175 15.94 -13.43 -9.94
N ALA A 176 16.12 -14.10 -8.81
CA ALA A 176 15.35 -13.85 -7.61
C ALA A 176 16.13 -12.93 -6.67
N VAL A 177 15.47 -11.88 -6.18
CA VAL A 177 16.00 -11.01 -5.13
C VAL A 177 15.30 -11.34 -3.81
N THR A 178 16.10 -11.62 -2.78
CA THR A 178 15.62 -11.99 -1.44
C THR A 178 16.45 -11.27 -0.40
N CYS A 179 15.82 -10.84 0.69
CA CYS A 179 16.52 -10.28 1.84
C CYS A 179 17.28 -11.35 2.65
N PRO A 180 18.34 -10.97 3.39
CA PRO A 180 18.96 -11.85 4.38
C PRO A 180 17.94 -12.39 5.38
N SER A 181 18.22 -13.56 5.99
CA SER A 181 17.28 -14.31 6.85
C SER A 181 16.68 -13.55 8.05
N HIS A 182 17.31 -12.46 8.48
CA HIS A 182 16.91 -11.63 9.62
C HIS A 182 16.28 -10.30 9.19
N MET A 183 16.15 -10.04 7.88
CA MET A 183 15.59 -8.82 7.32
C MET A 183 14.38 -9.14 6.46
N ILE A 184 13.56 -8.12 6.28
CA ILE A 184 12.34 -8.18 5.51
C ILE A 184 12.34 -7.12 4.39
N PRO A 185 11.65 -7.35 3.26
CA PRO A 185 11.37 -6.28 2.33
C PRO A 185 10.60 -5.12 2.95
N VAL A 186 11.22 -3.95 2.91
CA VAL A 186 10.70 -2.66 3.39
C VAL A 186 10.69 -1.62 2.28
N GLY A 187 10.84 -2.04 1.03
CA GLY A 187 10.79 -1.15 -0.13
C GLY A 187 11.37 -1.80 -1.37
N VAL A 188 11.47 -1.00 -2.42
CA VAL A 188 12.07 -1.38 -3.71
C VAL A 188 13.13 -0.37 -4.10
N GLN A 189 14.17 -0.84 -4.77
CA GLN A 189 15.25 -0.01 -5.31
C GLN A 189 15.59 -0.46 -6.73
N GLY A 190 16.29 0.36 -7.49
CA GLY A 190 16.79 -0.06 -8.80
C GLY A 190 17.18 1.10 -9.68
N ARG A 191 16.87 0.97 -10.97
CA ARG A 191 17.11 2.00 -11.98
C ARG A 191 15.89 2.22 -12.85
N ALA A 192 15.58 3.48 -13.13
CA ALA A 192 14.45 3.83 -13.97
C ALA A 192 14.69 5.11 -14.77
N GLY A 193 14.12 5.14 -15.97
CA GLY A 193 13.99 6.30 -16.83
C GLY A 193 12.56 6.38 -17.35
N ALA A 194 12.39 6.26 -18.67
CA ALA A 194 11.06 6.10 -19.27
C ALA A 194 10.42 4.73 -18.95
N MET A 195 11.25 3.74 -18.62
CA MET A 195 10.86 2.39 -18.20
C MET A 195 11.63 2.01 -16.94
N VAL A 196 11.30 0.87 -16.34
CA VAL A 196 12.06 0.27 -15.23
C VAL A 196 13.21 -0.53 -15.82
N ASP A 197 14.44 -0.01 -15.70
CA ASP A 197 15.63 -0.65 -16.26
C ASP A 197 16.11 -1.82 -15.39
N ALA A 198 16.08 -1.67 -14.07
CA ALA A 198 16.47 -2.71 -13.12
C ALA A 198 15.70 -2.61 -11.81
N LEU A 199 15.51 -3.74 -11.13
CA LEU A 199 14.74 -3.81 -9.89
C LEU A 199 15.41 -4.71 -8.83
N GLY A 200 15.40 -4.24 -7.59
CA GLY A 200 15.85 -4.94 -6.40
C GLY A 200 14.98 -4.57 -5.18
N LEU A 201 15.32 -5.13 -4.03
CA LEU A 201 14.64 -4.92 -2.78
C LEU A 201 15.47 -4.07 -1.82
N ILE A 202 14.76 -3.30 -0.99
CA ILE A 202 15.32 -2.69 0.21
C ILE A 202 14.91 -3.59 1.37
N CYS A 203 15.91 -4.02 2.14
CA CYS A 203 15.77 -4.91 3.27
C CYS A 203 16.08 -4.15 4.55
N GLY A 204 15.27 -4.39 5.58
CA GLY A 204 15.45 -3.80 6.89
C GLY A 204 14.85 -4.67 7.97
N GLU A 205 15.05 -4.28 9.22
CA GLU A 205 14.31 -4.84 10.33
C GLU A 205 12.93 -4.16 10.41
N ILE A 206 11.93 -4.84 10.99
CA ILE A 206 10.71 -4.13 11.38
C ILE A 206 11.05 -3.39 12.67
N ALA A 207 11.40 -2.11 12.58
CA ALA A 207 11.40 -1.29 13.79
C ALA A 207 10.03 -1.43 14.47
N PRO A 208 9.99 -1.76 15.77
CA PRO A 208 8.72 -1.77 16.50
C PRO A 208 8.09 -0.40 16.30
N ALA A 209 6.82 -0.38 15.90
CA ALA A 209 6.12 0.88 15.65
C ALA A 209 6.37 1.80 16.85
N PRO A 210 6.84 3.04 16.63
CA PRO A 210 7.16 3.93 17.74
C PRO A 210 5.93 3.97 18.65
N PRO A 211 6.12 3.85 19.98
CA PRO A 211 5.02 3.76 20.91
C PRO A 211 4.06 4.88 20.56
N ALA A 212 2.81 4.52 20.25
CA ALA A 212 1.82 5.50 19.81
C ALA A 212 1.87 6.63 20.83
N LYS A 213 2.28 7.84 20.38
CA LYS A 213 2.36 9.00 21.26
C LYS A 213 1.07 8.98 22.06
N PRO A 214 1.13 8.94 23.42
CA PRO A 214 -0.07 8.90 24.23
C PRO A 214 -1.00 9.93 23.61
N LYS A 215 -2.16 9.48 23.11
CA LYS A 215 -3.16 10.44 22.66
C LYS A 215 -3.41 11.23 23.92
N LEU A 216 -2.75 12.39 24.04
CA LEU A 216 -3.01 13.34 25.10
C LEU A 216 -4.51 13.44 25.01
N LEU A 217 -5.13 12.97 26.09
CA LEU A 217 -6.56 12.92 26.24
C LEU A 217 -6.96 14.39 26.33
N SER A 218 -6.88 15.08 25.19
CA SER A 218 -7.55 16.31 24.94
C SER A 218 -8.99 15.86 25.07
N LYS A 219 -9.54 16.08 26.27
CA LYS A 219 -10.97 16.12 26.52
C LYS A 219 -11.51 16.90 25.33
N GLY A 220 -12.03 16.17 24.36
CA GLY A 220 -12.46 16.76 23.13
C GLY A 220 -13.62 17.66 23.50
N LEU A 221 -13.44 18.97 23.36
CA LEU A 221 -14.52 19.76 22.79
C LEU A 221 -14.93 19.00 21.52
N GLY A 222 -16.15 18.45 21.55
CA GLY A 222 -16.60 17.44 20.60
C GLY A 222 -16.25 17.82 19.16
N LYS A 223 -15.37 17.03 18.53
CA LYS A 223 -15.15 17.16 17.10
C LYS A 223 -16.46 16.78 16.43
N GLN A 224 -17.18 17.79 15.95
CA GLN A 224 -18.37 17.59 15.13
C GLN A 224 -17.99 16.67 13.97
N PRO A 225 -18.74 15.58 13.73
CA PRO A 225 -18.47 14.67 12.64
C PRO A 225 -18.53 15.44 11.32
N LEU A 226 -17.46 15.31 10.52
CA LEU A 226 -17.33 15.99 9.23
C LEU A 226 -18.61 15.79 8.39
N PRO A 227 -19.11 16.86 7.74
CA PRO A 227 -20.24 16.77 6.83
C PRO A 227 -19.90 15.90 5.60
N PRO A 228 -20.89 15.44 4.81
CA PRO A 228 -20.62 14.56 3.68
C PRO A 228 -19.96 15.38 2.55
N PRO A 229 -19.43 14.75 1.50
CA PRO A 229 -18.76 15.45 0.42
C PRO A 229 -19.61 16.58 -0.23
N GLU A 230 -20.93 16.43 -0.31
CA GLU A 230 -21.82 17.43 -0.93
C GLU A 230 -21.97 18.73 -0.11
N ALA A 231 -22.16 18.63 1.22
CA ALA A 231 -22.18 19.83 2.05
C ALA A 231 -20.77 20.43 2.21
N HIS A 232 -19.72 19.62 2.07
CA HIS A 232 -18.34 20.09 2.07
C HIS A 232 -18.05 21.01 0.86
N GLU A 233 -18.52 20.66 -0.34
CA GLU A 233 -18.31 21.48 -1.53
C GLU A 233 -19.00 22.84 -1.44
N THR A 234 -20.25 22.87 -0.97
CA THR A 234 -21.02 24.13 -0.84
C THR A 234 -20.42 25.05 0.23
N CYS A 235 -19.99 24.49 1.37
CA CYS A 235 -19.33 25.26 2.43
C CYS A 235 -17.92 25.72 2.04
N ALA A 236 -17.18 24.94 1.25
CA ALA A 236 -15.89 25.34 0.70
C ALA A 236 -16.03 26.55 -0.25
N LYS A 237 -17.05 26.56 -1.11
CA LYS A 237 -17.36 27.71 -1.99
C LYS A 237 -17.64 28.99 -1.19
N ALA A 238 -18.36 28.89 -0.07
CA ALA A 238 -18.61 30.03 0.83
C ALA A 238 -17.31 30.54 1.46
N HIS A 239 -16.44 29.63 1.91
CA HIS A 239 -15.13 29.98 2.47
C HIS A 239 -14.21 30.66 1.43
N ASP A 240 -14.15 30.12 0.22
CA ASP A 240 -13.35 30.71 -0.86
C ASP A 240 -13.87 32.08 -1.30
N ALA A 241 -15.18 32.29 -1.32
CA ALA A 241 -15.78 33.59 -1.60
C ALA A 241 -15.36 34.66 -0.56
N ARG A 242 -15.26 34.27 0.73
CA ARG A 242 -14.72 35.15 1.79
C ARG A 242 -13.24 35.46 1.55
N LYS A 243 -12.43 34.43 1.26
CA LYS A 243 -10.99 34.60 1.01
C LYS A 243 -10.70 35.49 -0.19
N LYS A 244 -11.54 35.44 -1.22
CA LYS A 244 -11.46 36.26 -2.43
C LYS A 244 -12.12 37.63 -2.30
N GLN A 245 -12.64 37.99 -1.11
CA GLN A 245 -13.31 39.27 -0.86
C GLN A 245 -14.42 39.57 -1.88
N MET A 246 -15.25 38.56 -2.20
CA MET A 246 -16.39 38.75 -3.09
C MET A 246 -17.46 39.65 -2.45
N SER A 247 -18.50 40.02 -3.21
CA SER A 247 -19.57 40.87 -2.69
C SER A 247 -20.24 40.26 -1.45
N ALA A 248 -20.61 41.12 -0.50
CA ALA A 248 -21.25 40.70 0.75
C ALA A 248 -22.54 39.88 0.51
N GLU A 249 -23.29 40.24 -0.54
CA GLU A 249 -24.51 39.53 -0.95
C GLU A 249 -24.23 38.10 -1.40
N LEU A 250 -23.19 37.88 -2.20
CA LEU A 250 -22.80 36.54 -2.66
C LEU A 250 -22.32 35.67 -1.50
N ILE A 251 -21.53 36.24 -0.59
CA ILE A 251 -21.05 35.55 0.61
C ILE A 251 -22.26 35.11 1.46
N ALA A 252 -23.22 36.01 1.71
CA ALA A 252 -24.43 35.70 2.48
C ALA A 252 -25.26 34.58 1.83
N ALA A 253 -25.43 34.61 0.50
CA ALA A 253 -26.17 33.58 -0.24
C ALA A 253 -25.48 32.19 -0.15
N LEU A 254 -24.15 32.14 -0.30
CA LEU A 254 -23.39 30.89 -0.19
C LEU A 254 -23.40 30.32 1.23
N GLU A 255 -23.33 31.18 2.24
CA GLU A 255 -23.45 30.77 3.64
C GLU A 255 -24.83 30.19 3.97
N GLN A 256 -25.89 30.80 3.46
CA GLN A 256 -27.25 30.29 3.65
C GLN A 256 -27.40 28.89 3.04
N ARG A 257 -26.84 28.66 1.84
CA ARG A 257 -26.82 27.34 1.19
C ARG A 257 -26.02 26.32 2.00
N CYS A 258 -24.85 26.70 2.52
CA CYS A 258 -24.05 25.84 3.40
C CYS A 258 -24.83 25.43 4.67
N ARG A 259 -25.50 26.38 5.34
CA ARG A 259 -26.32 26.07 6.54
C ARG A 259 -27.45 25.08 6.23
N LYS A 260 -28.14 25.27 5.10
CA LYS A 260 -29.20 24.37 4.65
C LYS A 260 -28.68 22.94 4.40
N ALA A 261 -27.58 22.80 3.66
CA ALA A 261 -26.98 21.50 3.36
C ALA A 261 -26.52 20.74 4.64
N VAL A 262 -25.97 21.46 5.62
CA VAL A 262 -25.58 20.87 6.92
C VAL A 262 -26.82 20.41 7.70
N ALA A 263 -27.90 21.18 7.68
CA ALA A 263 -29.16 20.81 8.36
C ALA A 263 -29.81 19.58 7.74
N GLU A 264 -29.91 19.51 6.41
CA GLU A 264 -30.45 18.35 5.68
C GLU A 264 -29.66 17.07 5.97
N GLN A 265 -28.32 17.15 6.04
CA GLN A 265 -27.53 16.00 6.41
C GLN A 265 -27.77 15.54 7.85
N ARG A 266 -27.90 16.48 8.79
CA ARG A 266 -28.18 16.12 10.18
C ARG A 266 -29.46 15.30 10.29
N GLN A 267 -30.52 15.72 9.57
CA GLN A 267 -31.77 14.98 9.48
C GLN A 267 -31.57 13.57 8.88
N LEU A 268 -30.79 13.43 7.81
CA LEU A 268 -30.47 12.11 7.22
C LEU A 268 -29.73 11.18 8.20
N ARG A 269 -28.79 11.72 8.99
CA ARG A 269 -28.08 10.93 10.00
C ARG A 269 -28.99 10.49 11.14
N GLU A 270 -29.88 11.36 11.60
CA GLU A 270 -30.88 11.02 12.63
C GLU A 270 -31.80 9.89 12.11
N GLN A 271 -32.28 9.99 10.86
CA GLN A 271 -33.06 8.92 10.22
C GLN A 271 -32.30 7.60 10.05
N GLN A 272 -30.97 7.65 9.80
CA GLN A 272 -30.14 6.45 9.69
C GLN A 272 -29.82 5.82 11.06
N ALA A 273 -29.69 6.62 12.11
CA ALA A 273 -29.41 6.14 13.47
C ALA A 273 -30.59 5.36 14.06
N ASP A 274 -31.82 5.72 13.69
CA ASP A 274 -33.03 5.05 14.14
C ASP A 274 -33.35 3.76 13.35
N LYS A 275 -32.60 3.45 12.28
CA LYS A 275 -32.79 2.20 11.53
C LYS A 275 -32.32 1.02 12.39
N PRO A 276 -33.21 0.14 12.87
CA PRO A 276 -32.83 -0.93 13.78
C PRO A 276 -31.82 -1.88 13.11
N LYS A 277 -30.73 -2.18 13.81
CA LYS A 277 -29.67 -3.13 13.41
C LYS A 277 -30.19 -4.58 13.37
N LEU A 278 -31.11 -4.89 12.48
CA LEU A 278 -31.75 -6.20 12.35
C LEU A 278 -30.92 -7.23 11.54
N LEU A 279 -29.68 -6.92 11.13
CA LEU A 279 -28.94 -7.72 10.14
C LEU A 279 -27.56 -8.27 10.57
N SER A 280 -27.17 -8.17 11.84
CA SER A 280 -25.83 -8.65 12.28
C SER A 280 -25.80 -9.71 13.39
N LYS A 281 -26.95 -10.22 13.85
CA LYS A 281 -26.98 -11.40 14.74
C LYS A 281 -27.11 -12.66 13.88
N GLY A 282 -26.01 -13.36 13.56
CA GLY A 282 -26.15 -14.69 12.96
C GLY A 282 -24.92 -15.43 12.43
N LEU A 283 -23.79 -14.79 12.12
CA LEU A 283 -22.61 -15.51 11.61
C LEU A 283 -21.60 -15.74 12.74
N GLY A 284 -21.95 -16.68 13.63
CA GLY A 284 -20.99 -17.30 14.53
C GLY A 284 -19.93 -18.05 13.72
N LYS A 285 -18.69 -18.03 14.22
CA LYS A 285 -17.53 -18.74 13.67
C LYS A 285 -17.86 -20.23 13.49
N GLN A 286 -18.30 -20.64 12.30
CA GLN A 286 -18.37 -22.05 11.97
C GLN A 286 -16.97 -22.54 11.63
N PRO A 287 -16.57 -23.72 12.13
CA PRO A 287 -15.32 -24.36 11.72
C PRO A 287 -15.31 -24.54 10.20
N LEU A 288 -14.16 -24.27 9.59
CA LEU A 288 -13.95 -24.46 8.15
C LEU A 288 -14.26 -25.92 7.80
N PRO A 289 -15.09 -26.19 6.76
CA PRO A 289 -15.35 -27.54 6.32
C PRO A 289 -14.06 -28.25 5.88
N PRO A 290 -13.98 -29.58 5.93
CA PRO A 290 -12.86 -30.32 5.36
C PRO A 290 -12.75 -30.10 3.83
N PRO A 291 -11.57 -30.34 3.24
CA PRO A 291 -11.22 -29.90 1.88
C PRO A 291 -12.14 -30.42 0.76
N GLU A 292 -12.82 -31.54 0.95
CA GLU A 292 -13.76 -32.08 -0.06
C GLU A 292 -15.07 -31.27 -0.15
N ALA A 293 -15.58 -30.77 0.99
CA ALA A 293 -16.75 -29.89 0.99
C ALA A 293 -16.41 -28.47 0.50
N HIS A 294 -15.13 -28.07 0.59
CA HIS A 294 -14.65 -26.80 0.07
C HIS A 294 -14.83 -26.69 -1.45
N GLU A 295 -14.56 -27.75 -2.22
CA GLU A 295 -14.65 -27.68 -3.68
C GLU A 295 -16.09 -27.46 -4.18
N THR A 296 -17.04 -28.22 -3.64
CA THR A 296 -18.46 -28.11 -4.00
C THR A 296 -19.05 -26.76 -3.57
N CYS A 297 -18.69 -26.27 -2.38
CA CYS A 297 -19.14 -24.96 -1.91
C CYS A 297 -18.48 -23.80 -2.68
N ALA A 298 -17.23 -23.93 -3.11
CA ALA A 298 -16.56 -22.95 -3.96
C ALA A 298 -17.23 -22.84 -5.34
N LYS A 299 -17.67 -23.96 -5.93
CA LYS A 299 -18.45 -23.98 -7.19
C LYS A 299 -19.76 -23.20 -7.05
N ALA A 300 -20.46 -23.35 -5.93
CA ALA A 300 -21.69 -22.58 -5.65
C ALA A 300 -21.41 -21.06 -5.55
N HIS A 301 -20.32 -20.66 -4.90
CA HIS A 301 -19.92 -19.25 -4.79
C HIS A 301 -19.56 -18.67 -6.16
N ALA A 302 -18.73 -19.38 -6.94
CA ALA A 302 -18.34 -18.98 -8.28
C ALA A 302 -19.54 -18.84 -9.23
N ALA A 303 -20.56 -19.69 -9.09
CA ALA A 303 -21.79 -19.60 -9.88
C ALA A 303 -22.60 -18.33 -9.57
N ARG A 304 -22.61 -17.87 -8.30
CA ARG A 304 -23.24 -16.60 -7.91
C ARG A 304 -22.51 -15.39 -8.48
N GLU A 305 -21.18 -15.39 -8.38
CA GLU A 305 -20.34 -14.29 -8.90
C GLU A 305 -20.50 -14.14 -10.42
N LYS A 306 -20.60 -15.27 -11.13
CA LYS A 306 -20.82 -15.30 -12.58
C LYS A 306 -22.28 -15.08 -13.00
N GLN A 307 -23.19 -14.80 -12.05
CA GLN A 307 -24.62 -14.60 -12.31
C GLN A 307 -25.24 -15.72 -13.15
N MET A 308 -24.91 -16.97 -12.84
CA MET A 308 -25.48 -18.12 -13.54
C MET A 308 -26.99 -18.24 -13.23
N SER A 309 -27.68 -19.13 -13.94
CA SER A 309 -29.13 -19.30 -13.75
C SER A 309 -29.46 -19.67 -12.29
N ALA A 310 -30.57 -19.13 -11.79
CA ALA A 310 -31.01 -19.35 -10.41
C ALA A 310 -31.16 -20.85 -10.07
N GLY A 311 -31.58 -21.67 -11.03
CA GLY A 311 -31.69 -23.13 -10.87
C GLY A 311 -30.33 -23.81 -10.65
N LEU A 312 -29.28 -23.39 -11.37
CA LEU A 312 -27.94 -23.95 -11.19
C LEU A 312 -27.33 -23.55 -9.84
N ILE A 313 -27.50 -22.27 -9.44
CA ILE A 313 -27.06 -21.78 -8.14
C ILE A 313 -27.73 -22.58 -7.01
N ALA A 314 -29.05 -22.76 -7.08
CA ALA A 314 -29.80 -23.52 -6.08
C ALA A 314 -29.36 -24.99 -5.99
N ALA A 315 -29.07 -25.63 -7.13
CA ALA A 315 -28.58 -27.01 -7.17
C ALA A 315 -27.19 -27.16 -6.53
N LEU A 316 -26.24 -26.26 -6.85
CA LEU A 316 -24.90 -26.26 -6.27
C LEU A 316 -24.92 -25.97 -4.76
N GLU A 317 -25.78 -25.07 -4.31
CA GLU A 317 -25.98 -24.81 -2.88
C GLU A 317 -26.56 -26.02 -2.14
N GLN A 318 -27.49 -26.75 -2.77
CA GLN A 318 -28.02 -27.98 -2.19
C GLN A 318 -26.94 -29.07 -2.09
N GLN A 319 -26.07 -29.20 -3.09
CA GLN A 319 -24.93 -30.12 -3.05
C GLN A 319 -23.93 -29.74 -1.96
N CYS A 320 -23.59 -28.45 -1.83
CA CYS A 320 -22.75 -27.94 -0.73
C CYS A 320 -23.36 -28.26 0.64
N ARG A 321 -24.67 -28.05 0.84
CA ARG A 321 -25.36 -28.41 2.09
C ARG A 321 -25.30 -29.91 2.39
N LYS A 322 -25.48 -30.78 1.40
CA LYS A 322 -25.37 -32.24 1.57
C LYS A 322 -23.94 -32.65 1.95
N ALA A 323 -22.93 -32.14 1.25
CA ALA A 323 -21.52 -32.43 1.54
C ALA A 323 -21.11 -32.01 2.96
N VAL A 324 -21.60 -30.86 3.44
CA VAL A 324 -21.37 -30.39 4.82
C VAL A 324 -22.12 -31.24 5.85
N ALA A 325 -23.30 -31.77 5.50
CA ALA A 325 -24.11 -32.59 6.39
C ALA A 325 -23.58 -34.02 6.54
N GLU A 326 -23.06 -34.63 5.47
CA GLU A 326 -22.45 -35.99 5.49
C GLU A 326 -21.17 -36.06 6.33
N GLN A 327 -20.61 -34.90 6.71
CA GLN A 327 -19.38 -34.78 7.50
C GLN A 327 -19.63 -34.47 8.98
N ARG A 328 -20.90 -34.40 9.41
CA ARG A 328 -21.31 -34.28 10.82
C ARG A 328 -21.72 -35.62 11.38
#